data_AF-A0A0C1MXL7-F1
#
_entry.id   AF-A0A0C1MXL7-F1
#
_cell.length_a   1.000
_cell.length_b   1.000
_cell.length_c   1.000
_cell.angle_alpha   90.00
_cell.angle_beta   90.00
_cell.angle_gamma   90.00
#
_symmetry.space_group_name_H-M   'P 1'
#
loop_
_entity.id
_entity.type
_entity.pdbx_description
1 polymer ?
#
loop_
_entity_poly.entity_id
_entity_poly.type
_entity_poly.pdbx_seq_one_letter_code
_entity_poly.pdbx_strand_id
1 'polypeptide(L)'
;MASIYKLKSSMQTVSQIKRKQDAHSKIQMGGLIVKAGLDYLHPKESAILLGILVDAKQKLDSDDKYEYLDYYQKLGFKEFSK
;
A
#
# COMPACT_ATOMS: atom_id res chain seq x y z
N MET A 1 13.31 -19.06 34.92
CA MET A 1 13.40 -17.63 34.53
C MET A 1 14.10 -17.41 33.18
N ALA A 2 15.31 -17.91 32.94
CA ALA A 2 16.05 -17.69 31.68
C ALA A 2 15.31 -18.08 30.37
N SER A 3 14.52 -19.16 30.38
CA SER A 3 13.74 -19.62 29.22
C SER A 3 12.62 -18.64 28.82
N ILE A 4 11.93 -18.06 29.81
CA ILE A 4 10.84 -17.07 29.59
C ILE A 4 11.41 -15.77 29.00
N TYR A 5 12.58 -15.32 29.48
CA TYR A 5 13.25 -14.13 28.93
C TYR A 5 13.68 -14.32 27.47
N LYS A 6 14.18 -15.51 27.11
CA LYS A 6 14.58 -15.83 25.72
C LYS A 6 13.38 -15.85 24.77
N LEU A 7 12.24 -16.38 25.22
CA LEU A 7 10.97 -16.35 24.47
C LEU A 7 10.41 -14.92 24.32
N LYS A 8 10.46 -14.11 25.39
CA LYS A 8 9.99 -12.71 25.33
C LYS A 8 10.86 -11.87 24.40
N SER A 9 12.17 -12.08 24.42
CA SER A 9 13.14 -11.43 23.53
C SER A 9 12.92 -11.84 22.06
N SER A 10 12.73 -13.13 21.78
CA SER A 10 12.43 -13.59 20.41
C SER A 10 11.10 -13.05 19.89
N MET A 11 10.05 -12.98 20.72
CA MET A 11 8.77 -12.37 20.37
C MET A 11 8.90 -10.86 20.10
N GLN A 12 9.72 -10.14 20.86
CA GLN A 12 10.00 -8.72 20.61
C GLN A 12 10.69 -8.51 19.25
N THR A 13 11.66 -9.36 18.90
CA THR A 13 12.33 -9.33 17.60
C THR A 13 11.37 -9.60 16.44
N VAL A 14 10.50 -10.61 16.56
CA VAL A 14 9.47 -10.91 15.54
C VAL A 14 8.50 -9.72 15.37
N SER A 15 8.07 -9.08 16.47
CA SER A 15 7.21 -7.89 16.41
C SER A 15 7.90 -6.70 15.72
N GLN A 16 9.19 -6.49 15.98
CA GLN A 16 9.97 -5.43 15.31
C GLN A 16 10.12 -5.69 13.81
N ILE A 17 10.40 -6.93 13.41
CA ILE A 17 10.49 -7.33 12.00
C ILE A 17 9.17 -7.05 11.28
N LYS A 18 8.04 -7.46 11.87
CA LYS A 18 6.71 -7.22 11.31
C LYS A 18 6.41 -5.72 11.12
N ARG A 19 6.75 -4.89 12.12
CA ARG A 19 6.57 -3.43 12.02
C ARG A 19 7.45 -2.80 10.94
N LYS A 20 8.69 -3.28 10.79
CA LYS A 20 9.59 -2.80 9.73
C LYS A 20 9.03 -3.15 8.34
N GLN A 21 8.54 -4.38 8.17
CA GLN A 21 7.92 -4.82 6.92
C GLN A 21 6.65 -4.02 6.61
N ASP A 22 5.78 -3.82 7.59
CA ASP A 22 4.56 -3.02 7.45
C ASP A 22 4.87 -1.55 7.08
N ALA A 23 5.84 -0.93 7.76
CA ALA A 23 6.29 0.42 7.43
C ALA A 23 6.87 0.50 6.01
N HIS A 24 7.70 -0.46 5.62
CA HIS A 24 8.26 -0.52 4.27
C HIS A 24 7.16 -0.64 3.21
N SER A 25 6.18 -1.54 3.40
CA SER A 25 5.05 -1.70 2.49
C SER A 25 4.23 -0.42 2.36
N LYS A 26 3.96 0.29 3.47
CA LYS A 26 3.24 1.57 3.46
C LYS A 26 4.02 2.67 2.73
N ILE A 27 5.34 2.70 2.89
CA ILE A 27 6.21 3.63 2.15
C ILE A 27 6.16 3.33 0.64
N GLN A 28 6.23 2.05 0.24
CA GLN A 28 6.12 1.66 -1.16
C GLN A 28 4.78 2.04 -1.76
N MET A 29 3.67 1.85 -1.03
CA MET A 29 2.35 2.31 -1.45
C MET A 29 2.29 3.83 -1.64
N GLY A 30 2.90 4.61 -0.72
CA GLY A 30 3.05 6.05 -0.89
C GLY A 30 3.87 6.44 -2.12
N GLY A 31 4.92 5.65 -2.44
CA GLY A 31 5.72 5.84 -3.66
C GLY A 31 4.91 5.71 -4.95
N LEU A 32 3.85 4.90 -4.97
CA LEU A 32 2.95 4.80 -6.12
C LEU A 32 2.16 6.10 -6.36
N ILE A 33 1.79 6.80 -5.28
CA ILE A 33 1.11 8.10 -5.36
C ILE A 33 2.03 9.14 -5.98
N VAL A 34 3.30 9.17 -5.57
CA VAL A 34 4.33 10.07 -6.14
C VAL A 34 4.59 9.74 -7.61
N LYS A 35 4.73 8.46 -7.97
CA LYS A 35 4.93 8.03 -9.37
C LYS A 35 3.74 8.40 -10.26
N ALA A 36 2.52 8.40 -9.72
CA ALA A 36 1.31 8.86 -10.41
C ALA A 36 1.22 10.40 -10.52
N GLY A 37 2.15 11.16 -9.93
CA GLY A 37 2.17 12.61 -9.95
C GLY A 37 1.04 13.26 -9.14
N LEU A 38 0.54 12.58 -8.10
CA LEU A 38 -0.58 13.03 -7.28
C LEU A 38 -0.13 13.50 -5.87
N ASP A 39 1.17 13.53 -5.60
CA ASP A 39 1.74 13.89 -4.30
C ASP A 39 1.49 15.36 -3.91
N TYR A 40 1.26 16.24 -4.88
CA TYR A 40 0.88 17.64 -4.63
C TYR A 40 -0.42 17.77 -3.83
N LEU A 41 -1.30 16.75 -3.86
CA LEU A 41 -2.53 16.70 -3.07
C LEU A 41 -2.26 16.42 -1.58
N HIS A 42 -1.09 15.88 -1.23
CA HIS A 42 -0.73 15.59 0.16
C HIS A 42 0.07 16.77 0.79
N PRO A 43 -0.22 17.18 2.05
CA PRO A 43 -1.22 16.63 2.96
C PRO A 43 -2.61 17.27 2.87
N LYS A 44 -2.71 18.46 2.25
CA LYS A 44 -3.87 19.36 2.34
C LYS A 44 -5.16 18.77 1.80
N GLU A 45 -5.06 17.96 0.76
CA GLU A 45 -6.19 17.40 0.00
C GLU A 45 -6.15 15.87 0.01
N SER A 46 -5.61 15.26 1.07
CA SER A 46 -5.48 13.79 1.20
C SER A 46 -6.83 13.05 1.08
N ALA A 47 -7.95 13.72 1.35
CA ALA A 47 -9.29 13.18 1.13
C ALA A 47 -9.59 12.91 -0.36
N ILE A 48 -9.03 13.69 -1.29
CA ILE A 48 -9.14 13.47 -2.73
C ILE A 48 -8.41 12.19 -3.12
N LEU A 49 -7.16 12.02 -2.65
CA LEU A 49 -6.39 10.79 -2.86
C LEU A 49 -7.14 9.56 -2.35
N LEU A 50 -7.71 9.64 -1.15
CA LEU A 50 -8.51 8.56 -0.59
C LEU A 50 -9.76 8.29 -1.43
N GLY A 51 -10.45 9.34 -1.89
CA GLY A 51 -11.63 9.22 -2.76
C GLY A 51 -11.33 8.47 -4.06
N ILE A 52 -10.21 8.77 -4.72
CA ILE A 52 -9.76 8.06 -5.93
C ILE A 52 -9.53 6.57 -5.65
N LEU A 53 -8.87 6.24 -4.54
CA LEU A 53 -8.62 4.84 -4.16
C LEU A 53 -9.91 4.10 -3.80
N VAL A 54 -10.88 4.78 -3.17
CA VAL A 54 -12.19 4.20 -2.85
C VAL A 54 -13.00 3.94 -4.13
N ASP A 55 -13.00 4.86 -5.09
CA ASP A 55 -13.66 4.65 -6.40
C ASP A 55 -13.05 3.44 -7.13
N ALA A 56 -11.72 3.37 -7.20
CA ALA A 56 -11.03 2.23 -7.78
C ALA A 56 -11.37 0.92 -7.05
N LYS A 57 -11.43 0.94 -5.72
CA LYS A 57 -11.87 -0.21 -4.93
C LYS A 57 -13.29 -0.64 -5.29
N GLN A 58 -14.24 0.29 -5.39
CA GLN A 58 -15.62 -0.04 -5.74
C GLN A 58 -15.73 -0.71 -7.12
N LYS A 59 -14.96 -0.24 -8.10
CA LYS A 59 -14.86 -0.89 -9.43
C LYS A 59 -14.28 -2.29 -9.34
N LEU A 60 -13.24 -2.48 -8.53
CA LEU A 60 -12.61 -3.80 -8.31
C LEU A 60 -13.46 -4.77 -7.49
N ASP A 61 -14.48 -4.28 -6.78
CA ASP A 61 -15.45 -5.09 -6.04
C ASP A 61 -16.75 -5.32 -6.85
N SER A 62 -16.84 -4.81 -8.09
CA SER A 62 -18.00 -4.99 -8.99
C SER A 62 -17.99 -6.31 -9.77
N ASP A 63 -19.10 -6.65 -10.42
CA ASP A 63 -19.21 -7.83 -11.28
C ASP A 63 -18.21 -7.79 -12.46
N ASP A 64 -17.83 -6.58 -12.90
CA ASP A 64 -16.87 -6.34 -13.97
C ASP A 64 -15.41 -6.29 -13.48
N LYS A 65 -15.12 -6.79 -12.27
CA LYS A 65 -13.80 -6.76 -11.64
C LYS A 65 -12.65 -7.14 -12.56
N TYR A 66 -12.82 -8.18 -13.37
CA TYR A 66 -11.75 -8.67 -14.25
C TYR A 66 -11.39 -7.68 -15.35
N GLU A 67 -12.37 -6.94 -15.88
CA GLU A 67 -12.13 -5.88 -16.86
C GLU A 67 -11.33 -4.74 -16.22
N TYR A 68 -11.74 -4.30 -15.02
CA TYR A 68 -11.03 -3.24 -14.30
C TYR A 68 -9.62 -3.66 -13.88
N LEU A 69 -9.40 -4.91 -13.47
CA LEU A 69 -8.07 -5.42 -13.15
C LEU A 69 -7.14 -5.37 -14.37
N ASP A 70 -7.61 -5.85 -15.52
CA ASP A 70 -6.84 -5.82 -16.77
C ASP A 70 -6.54 -4.38 -17.22
N TYR A 71 -7.54 -3.49 -17.13
CA TYR A 71 -7.39 -2.07 -17.43
C TYR A 71 -6.31 -1.40 -16.54
N TYR A 72 -6.42 -1.54 -15.21
CA TYR A 72 -5.47 -0.92 -14.29
C TYR A 72 -4.07 -1.52 -14.41
N GLN A 73 -3.95 -2.81 -14.72
CA GLN A 73 -2.66 -3.44 -14.96
C GLN A 73 -1.97 -2.85 -16.20
N LYS A 74 -2.69 -2.73 -17.32
CA LYS A 74 -2.17 -2.11 -18.55
C LYS A 74 -1.74 -0.66 -18.33
N LEU A 75 -2.57 0.12 -17.64
CA LEU A 75 -2.26 1.50 -17.31
C LEU A 75 -1.01 1.60 -16.43
N GLY A 76 -0.94 0.78 -15.37
CA GLY A 76 0.20 0.74 -14.46
C GLY A 76 1.50 0.41 -15.18
N PHE A 77 1.53 -0.63 -16.02
CA PHE A 77 2.72 -0.99 -16.78
C PHE A 77 3.21 0.16 -17.67
N LYS A 78 2.29 0.85 -18.34
CA LYS A 78 2.63 2.02 -19.16
C LYS A 78 3.31 3.13 -18.33
N GLU A 79 2.82 3.42 -17.13
CA GLU A 79 3.41 4.43 -16.26
C GLU A 79 4.73 3.99 -15.61
N PHE A 80 4.91 2.68 -15.36
CA PHE A 80 6.19 2.14 -14.88
C PHE A 80 7.28 2.14 -15.95
N SER A 81 6.90 2.04 -17.23
CA SER A 81 7.84 2.08 -18.37
C SER A 81 8.26 3.49 -18.79
N LYS A 82 7.71 4.55 -18.18
CA LYS A 82 8.18 5.93 -18.32
C LYS A 82 9.25 6.27 -17.29
#